data_AF-A0A8T3T3Y0-F1
#
_entry.id   AF-A0A8T3T3Y0-F1
#
_cell.length_a   1.000
_cell.length_b   1.000
_cell.length_c   1.000
_cell.angle_alpha   90.00
_cell.angle_beta   90.00
_cell.angle_gamma   90.00
#
_symmetry.space_group_name_H-M   'P 1'
#
loop_
_entity.id
_entity.type
_entity.pdbx_description
1 polymer ?
#
loop_
_entity_poly.entity_id
_entity_poly.type
_entity_poly.pdbx_seq_one_letter_code
_entity_poly.pdbx_strand_id
1 'polypeptide(L)'
;MTVHTPIETRRSGLPGWAVGLTVFVFLVGGVYLASNLSGENPAFAIPGASAPAASGGEADPAVGQALVAEAGCTACHGPNLDGDIGPALLAVADGPVSENLADLAAEYPDDWIHLWIDGTTPETEGIDRMGMPPFGGQLSSEQIDAIVAYLKSL
;
A
#
# COMPACT_ATOMS: atom_id res chain seq x y z
N MET A 1 71.11 35.65 29.47
CA MET A 1 70.13 35.58 28.37
C MET A 1 69.68 34.12 28.27
N THR A 2 68.64 33.75 28.99
CA THR A 2 68.06 32.39 28.95
C THR A 2 67.11 32.33 27.78
N VAL A 3 67.47 31.54 26.76
CA VAL A 3 66.65 31.32 25.57
C VAL A 3 65.52 30.37 25.94
N HIS A 4 64.29 30.88 25.94
CA HIS A 4 63.09 30.05 26.02
C HIS A 4 62.90 29.34 24.69
N THR A 5 62.85 28.01 24.69
CA THR A 5 62.50 27.22 23.50
C THR A 5 61.03 27.47 23.13
N PRO A 6 60.69 27.56 21.83
CA PRO A 6 59.30 27.72 21.42
C PRO A 6 58.51 26.44 21.72
N ILE A 7 57.31 26.61 22.27
CA ILE A 7 56.32 25.54 22.44
C ILE A 7 55.86 25.13 21.04
N GLU A 8 56.31 23.96 20.58
CA GLU A 8 55.76 23.34 19.38
C GLU A 8 54.30 22.96 19.65
N THR A 9 53.38 23.77 19.14
CA THR A 9 51.97 23.40 19.06
C THR A 9 51.86 22.26 18.06
N ARG A 10 51.90 21.02 18.57
CA ARG A 10 51.57 19.83 17.78
C ARG A 10 50.19 20.08 17.19
N ARG A 11 50.11 20.41 15.89
CA ARG A 11 48.86 20.49 15.13
C ARG A 11 48.28 19.07 15.18
N SER A 12 47.44 18.81 16.17
CA SER A 12 46.69 17.57 16.26
C SER A 12 45.66 17.63 15.16
N GLY A 13 46.06 17.20 13.96
CA GLY A 13 45.12 16.85 12.91
C GLY A 13 44.09 15.91 13.50
N LEU A 14 42.85 16.02 13.02
CA LEU A 14 41.76 15.14 13.41
C LEU A 14 42.27 13.69 13.33
N PRO A 15 42.12 12.89 14.40
CA PRO A 15 42.64 11.55 14.40
C PRO A 15 41.95 10.76 13.28
N GLY A 16 42.68 9.88 12.60
CA GLY A 16 42.18 9.18 11.40
C GLY A 16 40.85 8.45 11.63
N TRP A 17 40.59 7.99 12.86
CA TRP A 17 39.32 7.37 13.24
C TRP A 17 38.14 8.36 13.20
N ALA A 18 38.35 9.63 13.55
CA ALA A 18 37.31 10.67 13.52
C ALA A 18 36.96 11.06 12.09
N VAL A 19 37.97 11.14 11.21
CA VAL A 19 37.74 11.33 9.76
C VAL A 19 36.98 10.15 9.18
N GLY A 20 37.38 8.92 9.52
CA GLY A 20 36.71 7.69 9.09
C GLY A 20 35.24 7.62 9.54
N LEU A 21 34.96 7.92 10.81
CA LEU A 21 33.60 7.95 11.34
C LEU A 21 32.73 9.00 10.65
N THR A 22 33.29 10.18 10.40
CA THR A 22 32.55 11.27 9.75
C THR A 22 32.15 10.87 8.32
N VAL A 23 33.09 10.33 7.54
CA VAL A 23 32.82 9.84 6.18
C VAL A 23 31.79 8.70 6.19
N PHE A 24 31.89 7.77 7.14
CA PHE A 24 30.92 6.68 7.29
C PHE A 24 29.50 7.18 7.59
N VAL A 25 29.35 8.14 8.52
CA VAL A 25 28.05 8.71 8.87
C VAL A 25 27.42 9.45 7.68
N PHE A 26 28.20 10.22 6.93
CA PHE A 26 27.69 10.90 5.73
C PHE A 26 27.32 9.91 4.62
N LEU A 27 28.08 8.82 4.45
CA LEU A 27 27.73 7.78 3.48
C LEU A 27 26.44 7.05 3.86
N VAL A 28 26.32 6.59 5.12
CA VAL A 28 25.12 5.88 5.59
C VAL A 28 23.90 6.80 5.59
N GLY A 29 24.05 8.03 6.08
CA GLY A 29 22.97 9.03 6.07
C GLY A 29 22.57 9.43 4.65
N GLY A 30 23.54 9.57 3.74
CA GLY A 30 23.29 9.88 2.34
C GLY A 30 22.55 8.75 1.61
N VAL A 31 22.93 7.49 1.84
CA VAL A 31 22.22 6.33 1.31
C VAL A 31 20.80 6.25 1.88
N TYR A 32 20.64 6.37 3.20
CA TYR A 32 19.32 6.32 3.85
C TYR A 32 18.39 7.44 3.36
N LEU A 33 18.91 8.66 3.24
CA LEU A 33 18.13 9.80 2.75
C LEU A 33 17.77 9.64 1.27
N ALA A 34 18.70 9.16 0.44
CA ALA A 34 18.43 8.85 -0.96
C ALA A 34 17.36 7.75 -1.10
N SER A 35 17.46 6.66 -0.34
CA SER A 35 16.47 5.58 -0.35
C SER A 35 15.08 6.03 0.11
N ASN A 36 14.98 6.95 1.08
CA ASN A 36 13.70 7.48 1.52
C ASN A 36 13.10 8.55 0.60
N LEU A 37 13.92 9.32 -0.14
CA LEU A 37 13.41 10.27 -1.15
C LEU A 37 13.08 9.62 -2.49
N SER A 38 13.79 8.55 -2.86
CA SER A 38 13.62 7.89 -4.16
C SER A 38 12.45 6.91 -4.20
N GLY A 39 11.81 6.53 -3.08
CA GLY A 39 10.68 5.58 -3.07
C GLY A 39 11.01 4.16 -3.57
N GLU A 40 12.24 3.92 -4.00
CA GLU A 40 12.74 2.68 -4.56
C GLU A 40 13.74 2.07 -3.57
N ASN A 41 13.26 1.26 -2.64
CA ASN A 41 14.16 0.39 -1.88
C ASN A 41 14.74 -0.65 -2.85
N PRO A 42 16.09 -0.80 -2.98
CA PRO A 42 16.65 -1.83 -3.83
C PRO A 42 16.22 -3.19 -3.28
N ALA A 43 15.63 -4.02 -4.14
CA ALA A 43 15.29 -5.38 -3.80
C ALA A 43 16.58 -6.11 -3.37
N PHE A 44 16.66 -6.53 -2.11
CA PHE A 44 17.64 -7.51 -1.70
C PHE A 44 17.38 -8.79 -2.51
N ALA A 45 18.17 -9.00 -3.57
CA ALA A 45 18.05 -10.17 -4.41
C ALA A 45 18.48 -11.42 -3.62
N ILE A 46 17.50 -12.15 -3.12
CA ILE A 46 17.68 -13.54 -2.69
C ILE A 46 17.78 -14.35 -4.00
N PRO A 47 18.90 -15.03 -4.31
CA PRO A 47 19.00 -15.85 -5.51
C PRO A 47 17.96 -16.97 -5.44
N GLY A 48 16.92 -16.89 -6.27
CA GLY A 48 15.86 -17.90 -6.37
C GLY A 48 14.46 -17.48 -5.92
N ALA A 49 14.26 -16.25 -5.46
CA ALA A 49 12.91 -15.71 -5.24
C ALA A 49 12.55 -14.75 -6.38
N SER A 50 11.81 -15.26 -7.38
CA SER A 50 11.10 -14.40 -8.32
C SER A 50 9.95 -13.70 -7.57
N ALA A 51 10.22 -12.54 -6.98
CA ALA A 51 9.17 -11.61 -6.62
C ALA A 51 8.64 -10.94 -7.90
N PRO A 52 7.32 -10.76 -8.05
CA PRO A 52 6.76 -10.21 -9.27
C PRO A 52 7.17 -8.75 -9.41
N ALA A 53 7.48 -8.36 -10.64
CA ALA A 53 7.77 -6.99 -10.97
C ALA A 53 6.52 -6.15 -10.72
N ALA A 54 6.63 -5.12 -9.88
CA ALA A 54 5.71 -4.00 -9.89
C ALA A 54 5.96 -3.19 -11.18
N SER A 55 5.37 -3.64 -12.27
CA SER A 55 5.15 -2.86 -13.48
C SER A 55 3.67 -2.50 -13.49
N GLY A 56 3.29 -1.21 -13.37
CA GLY A 56 1.90 -0.68 -13.42
C GLY A 56 0.81 -1.74 -13.61
N GLY A 57 0.59 -2.53 -12.55
CA GLY A 57 0.28 -3.95 -12.70
C GLY A 57 -1.17 -4.22 -12.45
N GLU A 58 -1.74 -5.06 -13.31
CA GLU A 58 -3.02 -5.70 -13.09
C GLU A 58 -3.17 -6.06 -11.61
N ALA A 59 -4.23 -5.55 -10.98
CA ALA A 59 -4.55 -5.78 -9.59
C ALA A 59 -4.44 -7.29 -9.27
N ASP A 60 -3.46 -7.66 -8.44
CA ASP A 60 -3.18 -9.08 -8.13
C ASP A 60 -4.33 -9.66 -7.27
N PRO A 61 -5.08 -10.65 -7.77
CA PRO A 61 -6.18 -11.26 -7.03
C PRO A 61 -5.74 -11.89 -5.70
N ALA A 62 -4.48 -12.33 -5.58
CA ALA A 62 -3.97 -12.89 -4.32
C ALA A 62 -3.86 -11.82 -3.23
N VAL A 63 -3.52 -10.59 -3.61
CA VAL A 63 -3.51 -9.44 -2.69
C VAL A 63 -4.94 -9.08 -2.29
N GLY A 64 -5.87 -9.08 -3.26
CA GLY A 64 -7.29 -8.86 -2.99
C GLY A 64 -7.88 -9.86 -1.99
N GLN A 65 -7.55 -11.14 -2.12
CA GLN A 65 -8.00 -12.18 -1.19
C GLN A 65 -7.58 -11.90 0.26
N ALA A 66 -6.31 -11.52 0.46
CA ALA A 66 -5.80 -11.19 1.79
C ALA A 66 -6.52 -9.96 2.37
N LEU A 67 -6.70 -8.92 1.55
CA LEU A 67 -7.38 -7.69 1.95
C LEU A 67 -8.86 -7.93 2.30
N VAL A 68 -9.57 -8.82 1.60
CA VAL A 68 -10.96 -9.21 1.95
C VAL A 68 -11.05 -9.78 3.36
N ALA A 69 -10.08 -10.60 3.77
CA ALA A 69 -10.03 -11.16 5.12
C ALA A 69 -9.63 -10.11 6.17
N GLU A 70 -8.62 -9.28 5.86
CA GLU A 70 -8.08 -8.27 6.78
C GLU A 70 -9.02 -7.08 7.00
N ALA A 71 -9.70 -6.62 5.94
CA ALA A 71 -10.66 -5.52 6.00
C ALA A 71 -12.01 -5.95 6.62
N GLY A 72 -12.18 -7.23 6.95
CA GLY A 72 -13.35 -7.75 7.65
C GLY A 72 -14.57 -7.95 6.76
N CYS A 73 -14.41 -8.03 5.43
CA CYS A 73 -15.53 -8.24 4.50
C CYS A 73 -16.31 -9.53 4.83
N THR A 74 -15.60 -10.58 5.24
CA THR A 74 -16.18 -11.89 5.61
C THR A 74 -17.06 -11.84 6.84
N ALA A 75 -16.99 -10.79 7.67
CA ALA A 75 -17.81 -10.66 8.87
C ALA A 75 -19.31 -10.46 8.54
N CYS A 76 -19.61 -9.87 7.38
CA CYS A 76 -20.98 -9.66 6.91
C CYS A 76 -21.30 -10.50 5.68
N HIS A 77 -20.35 -10.69 4.76
CA HIS A 77 -20.56 -11.44 3.51
C HIS A 77 -20.34 -12.95 3.65
N GLY A 78 -20.10 -13.43 4.87
CA GLY A 78 -19.84 -14.84 5.15
C GLY A 78 -18.36 -15.22 4.98
N PRO A 79 -17.91 -16.31 5.62
CA PRO A 79 -16.51 -16.77 5.58
C PRO A 79 -16.08 -17.21 4.18
N ASN A 80 -17.04 -17.64 3.33
CA ASN A 80 -16.78 -18.06 1.95
C ASN A 80 -17.32 -17.05 0.93
N LEU A 81 -17.73 -15.84 1.37
CA LEU A 81 -18.35 -14.82 0.52
C LEU A 81 -19.68 -15.26 -0.13
N ASP A 82 -20.31 -16.29 0.41
CA ASP A 82 -21.59 -16.87 -0.01
C ASP A 82 -22.80 -16.10 0.52
N GLY A 83 -22.58 -15.03 1.28
CA GLY A 83 -23.60 -14.19 1.88
C GLY A 83 -23.99 -14.66 3.28
N ASP A 84 -24.32 -13.71 4.15
CA ASP A 84 -24.86 -13.95 5.49
C ASP A 84 -25.72 -12.74 5.92
N ILE A 85 -25.11 -11.78 6.61
CA ILE A 85 -25.73 -10.49 6.94
C ILE A 85 -25.84 -9.62 5.68
N GLY A 86 -24.77 -9.61 4.89
CA GLY A 86 -24.68 -8.98 3.57
C GLY A 86 -24.88 -10.00 2.44
N PRO A 87 -25.11 -9.52 1.21
CA PRO A 87 -25.33 -10.38 0.04
C PRO A 87 -24.10 -11.22 -0.31
N ALA A 88 -24.30 -12.27 -1.11
CA ALA A 88 -23.19 -13.05 -1.67
C ALA A 88 -22.32 -12.21 -2.61
N LEU A 89 -21.01 -12.43 -2.60
CA LEU A 89 -20.07 -11.74 -3.50
C LEU A 89 -19.51 -12.64 -4.62
N LEU A 90 -19.88 -13.92 -4.65
CA LEU A 90 -19.36 -14.92 -5.61
C LEU A 90 -19.74 -14.67 -7.08
N ALA A 91 -20.70 -13.79 -7.37
CA ALA A 91 -21.19 -13.55 -8.74
C ALA A 91 -21.22 -12.06 -9.11
N VAL A 92 -20.42 -11.23 -8.43
CA VAL A 92 -20.41 -9.77 -8.71
C VAL A 92 -19.82 -9.46 -10.09
N ALA A 93 -19.12 -10.39 -10.72
CA ALA A 93 -18.67 -10.26 -12.11
C ALA A 93 -19.84 -10.23 -13.11
N ASP A 94 -20.96 -10.88 -12.79
CA ASP A 94 -22.16 -10.95 -13.65
C ASP A 94 -23.04 -9.71 -13.50
N GLY A 95 -22.84 -8.91 -12.44
CA GLY A 95 -23.59 -7.68 -12.17
C GLY A 95 -23.82 -7.41 -10.69
N PRO A 96 -24.62 -6.36 -10.38
CA PRO A 96 -24.94 -6.00 -9.00
C PRO A 96 -25.79 -7.08 -8.33
N VAL A 97 -25.36 -7.51 -7.15
CA VAL A 97 -26.05 -8.54 -6.34
C VAL A 97 -27.20 -7.99 -5.49
N SER A 98 -27.38 -6.66 -5.48
CA SER A 98 -28.42 -5.96 -4.73
C SER A 98 -29.11 -4.92 -5.62
N GLU A 99 -30.43 -4.79 -5.48
CA GLU A 99 -31.25 -3.90 -6.32
C GLU A 99 -30.86 -2.42 -6.19
N ASN A 100 -30.43 -1.98 -5.00
CA ASN A 100 -29.99 -0.60 -4.75
C ASN A 100 -28.71 -0.21 -5.51
N LEU A 101 -27.99 -1.18 -6.09
CA LEU A 101 -26.80 -0.93 -6.91
C LEU A 101 -27.10 -1.00 -8.41
N ALA A 102 -28.33 -1.30 -8.84
CA ALA A 102 -28.66 -1.47 -10.24
C ALA A 102 -28.37 -0.21 -11.08
N ASP A 103 -28.78 0.96 -10.59
CA ASP A 103 -28.55 2.23 -11.28
C ASP A 103 -27.05 2.59 -11.32
N LEU A 104 -26.33 2.41 -10.20
CA LEU A 104 -24.88 2.65 -10.12
C LEU A 104 -24.12 1.76 -11.10
N ALA A 105 -24.46 0.46 -11.18
CA ALA A 105 -23.83 -0.47 -12.11
C ALA A 105 -24.20 -0.19 -13.56
N ALA A 106 -25.40 0.34 -13.84
CA ALA A 106 -25.79 0.74 -15.19
C ALA A 106 -25.04 2.00 -15.66
N GLU A 107 -24.79 2.95 -14.76
CA GLU A 107 -24.07 4.19 -15.06
C GLU A 107 -22.54 3.98 -15.10
N TYR A 108 -22.01 3.13 -14.21
CA TYR A 108 -20.59 2.84 -14.04
C TYR A 108 -20.27 1.34 -14.18
N PRO A 109 -20.48 0.72 -15.35
CA PRO A 109 -20.42 -0.74 -15.53
C PRO A 109 -19.05 -1.35 -15.18
N ASP A 110 -17.98 -0.61 -15.38
CA ASP A 110 -16.62 -1.11 -15.11
C ASP A 110 -16.16 -0.85 -13.66
N ASP A 111 -16.66 0.24 -13.06
CA ASP A 111 -16.13 0.84 -11.81
C ASP A 111 -17.08 0.74 -10.61
N TRP A 112 -18.33 0.33 -10.78
CA TRP A 112 -19.34 0.38 -9.72
C TRP A 112 -18.93 -0.38 -8.45
N ILE A 113 -18.16 -1.48 -8.56
CA ILE A 113 -17.67 -2.23 -7.40
C ILE A 113 -16.65 -1.39 -6.63
N HIS A 114 -15.73 -0.73 -7.33
CA HIS A 114 -14.74 0.16 -6.72
C HIS A 114 -15.43 1.31 -6.00
N LEU A 115 -16.32 2.01 -6.70
CA LEU A 115 -17.11 3.12 -6.16
C LEU A 115 -17.89 2.67 -4.93
N TRP A 116 -18.54 1.50 -5.00
CA TRP A 116 -19.30 0.97 -3.87
C TRP A 116 -18.43 0.65 -2.66
N ILE A 117 -17.28 -0.01 -2.84
CA ILE A 117 -16.37 -0.34 -1.74
C ILE A 117 -15.80 0.95 -1.13
N ASP A 118 -15.35 1.91 -1.95
CA ASP A 118 -14.88 3.20 -1.47
C ASP A 118 -15.97 3.91 -0.66
N GLY A 119 -17.13 4.14 -1.28
CA GLY A 119 -18.32 4.67 -0.61
C GLY A 119 -18.20 6.10 -0.08
N THR A 120 -17.11 6.81 -0.41
CA THR A 120 -16.90 8.22 -0.06
C THR A 120 -17.05 9.14 -1.25
N THR A 121 -17.27 8.58 -2.44
CA THR A 121 -17.37 9.34 -3.69
C THR A 121 -18.79 9.88 -3.91
N PRO A 122 -18.94 11.02 -4.63
CA PRO A 122 -20.25 11.61 -4.91
C PRO A 122 -21.23 10.68 -5.64
N GLU A 123 -20.71 9.74 -6.44
CA GLU A 123 -21.50 8.75 -7.19
C GLU A 123 -22.28 7.80 -6.26
N THR A 124 -21.81 7.64 -5.03
CA THR A 124 -22.46 6.80 -4.01
C THR A 124 -23.32 7.59 -3.04
N GLU A 125 -23.37 8.93 -3.16
CA GLU A 125 -24.14 9.79 -2.29
C GLU A 125 -25.65 9.52 -2.44
N GLY A 126 -26.32 9.25 -1.32
CA GLY A 126 -27.76 8.97 -1.30
C GLY A 126 -28.16 7.54 -1.63
N ILE A 127 -27.22 6.66 -2.00
CA ILE A 127 -27.49 5.22 -2.09
C ILE A 127 -27.47 4.63 -0.68
N ASP A 128 -28.54 3.92 -0.29
CA ASP A 128 -28.58 3.25 1.01
C ASP A 128 -27.56 2.11 1.05
N ARG A 129 -26.57 2.22 1.96
CA ARG A 129 -25.50 1.24 2.13
C ARG A 129 -25.90 0.00 2.91
N MET A 130 -27.13 -0.06 3.44
CA MET A 130 -27.65 -1.24 4.14
C MET A 130 -26.72 -1.73 5.27
N GLY A 131 -26.00 -0.80 5.90
CA GLY A 131 -25.02 -1.09 6.95
C GLY A 131 -23.60 -1.41 6.47
N MET A 132 -23.34 -1.53 5.17
CA MET A 132 -21.97 -1.67 4.64
C MET A 132 -21.18 -0.37 4.87
N PRO A 133 -20.06 -0.39 5.61
CA PRO A 133 -19.26 0.80 5.83
C PRO A 133 -18.59 1.28 4.53
N PRO A 134 -18.27 2.57 4.40
CA PRO A 134 -17.35 3.05 3.38
C PRO A 134 -15.91 2.68 3.74
N PHE A 135 -15.12 2.24 2.78
CA PHE A 135 -13.70 1.89 2.97
C PHE A 135 -12.74 2.95 2.41
N GLY A 136 -13.25 3.97 1.71
CA GLY A 136 -12.47 5.13 1.29
C GLY A 136 -11.77 5.79 2.48
N GLY A 137 -10.46 6.02 2.34
CA GLY A 137 -9.60 6.55 3.40
C GLY A 137 -9.12 5.53 4.43
N GLN A 138 -9.69 4.31 4.46
CA GLN A 138 -9.16 3.17 5.21
C GLN A 138 -8.30 2.27 4.32
N LEU A 139 -8.73 2.10 3.06
CA LEU A 139 -8.02 1.42 2.00
C LEU A 139 -7.58 2.44 0.94
N SER A 140 -6.42 2.23 0.33
CA SER A 140 -6.02 2.98 -0.86
C SER A 140 -6.84 2.53 -2.06
N SER A 141 -6.89 3.37 -3.10
CA SER A 141 -7.58 3.05 -4.35
C SER A 141 -7.04 1.76 -4.97
N GLU A 142 -5.70 1.56 -4.94
CA GLU A 142 -5.06 0.35 -5.46
C GLU A 142 -5.39 -0.90 -4.63
N GLN A 143 -5.60 -0.76 -3.32
CA GLN A 143 -6.06 -1.86 -2.47
C GLN A 143 -7.51 -2.24 -2.77
N ILE A 144 -8.36 -1.24 -3.04
CA ILE A 144 -9.74 -1.48 -3.48
C ILE A 144 -9.73 -2.18 -4.84
N ASP A 145 -8.89 -1.75 -5.79
CA ASP A 145 -8.75 -2.41 -7.09
C ASP A 145 -8.29 -3.88 -6.96
N ALA A 146 -7.35 -4.17 -6.06
CA ALA A 146 -6.95 -5.54 -5.74
C ALA A 146 -8.14 -6.38 -5.24
N ILE A 147 -8.96 -5.83 -4.34
CA ILE A 147 -10.19 -6.49 -3.88
C ILE A 147 -11.16 -6.71 -5.04
N VAL A 148 -11.41 -5.69 -5.87
CA VAL A 148 -12.31 -5.78 -7.02
C VAL A 148 -11.85 -6.87 -7.99
N ALA A 149 -10.56 -6.94 -8.29
CA ALA A 149 -9.99 -7.96 -9.17
C ALA A 149 -10.18 -9.38 -8.60
N TYR A 150 -9.95 -9.55 -7.29
CA TYR A 150 -10.24 -10.82 -6.62
C TYR A 150 -11.72 -11.18 -6.70
N LEU A 151 -12.63 -10.28 -6.33
CA LEU A 151 -14.07 -10.55 -6.35
C LEU A 151 -14.60 -10.86 -7.76
N LYS A 152 -14.08 -10.20 -8.79
CA LYS A 152 -14.43 -10.50 -10.20
C LYS A 152 -13.87 -11.84 -10.69
N SER A 153 -12.91 -12.44 -9.98
CA SER A 153 -12.32 -13.75 -10.31
C SER A 153 -13.03 -14.95 -9.68
N LEU A 154 -14.00 -14.70 -8.79
CA LEU A 154 -14.76 -15.72 -8.07
C LEU A 154 -15.85 -16.37 -8.95
#